data_AF-A0A371X5T7-F1
#
_entry.id   AF-A0A371X5T7-F1
#
_cell.length_a   1.000
_cell.length_b   1.000
_cell.length_c   1.000
_cell.angle_alpha   90.00
_cell.angle_beta   90.00
_cell.angle_gamma   90.00
#
_symmetry.space_group_name_H-M   'P 1'
#
loop_
_entity.id
_entity.type
_entity.pdbx_description
1 polymer ?
#
loop_
_entity_poly.entity_id
_entity_poly.type
_entity_poly.pdbx_seq_one_letter_code
_entity_poly.pdbx_strand_id
1 'polypeptide(L)' 'MEADNMTEKELLEWLGKEDSSAYGECHGEQLDALIAKGWAEVGPTPSGRSRMYARVWLTEAGLAALETNAG' A
#
# COMPACT_ATOMS: atom_id res chain seq x y z
N MET A 1 9.65 -2.24 11.62
CA MET A 1 8.52 -1.40 12.08
C MET A 1 7.27 -2.16 11.65
N GLU A 2 6.41 -2.50 12.60
CA GLU A 2 5.16 -3.23 12.31
C GLU A 2 4.10 -2.22 11.85
N ALA A 3 3.43 -2.46 10.71
CA ALA A 3 2.47 -1.54 10.11
C ALA A 3 1.16 -1.39 10.89
N ASP A 4 0.98 -2.13 11.99
CA ASP A 4 -0.21 -2.11 12.86
C ASP A 4 -0.53 -0.72 13.44
N ASN A 5 0.46 0.20 13.44
CA ASN A 5 0.33 1.55 14.00
C ASN A 5 0.53 2.69 12.97
N MET A 6 0.62 2.38 11.67
CA MET A 6 0.73 3.41 10.63
C MET A 6 -0.64 3.99 10.30
N THR A 7 -0.72 5.31 10.19
CA THR A 7 -1.91 5.98 9.63
C THR A 7 -2.00 5.76 8.12
N GLU A 8 -3.18 6.01 7.53
CA GLU A 8 -3.37 5.95 6.07
C GLU A 8 -2.36 6.81 5.32
N LYS A 9 -2.05 8.01 5.83
CA LYS A 9 -1.07 8.91 5.25
C LYS A 9 0.35 8.33 5.33
N GLU A 10 0.74 7.79 6.47
CA GLU A 10 2.07 7.18 6.64
C GLU A 10 2.23 5.95 5.74
N LEU A 11 1.19 5.14 5.59
CA LEU A 11 1.19 4.00 4.67
C LEU A 11 1.31 4.45 3.21
N LEU A 12 0.59 5.50 2.81
CA LEU A 12 0.71 6.11 1.49
C LEU A 12 2.14 6.64 1.23
N GLU A 13 2.72 7.36 2.19
CA GLU A 13 4.10 7.86 2.11
C GLU A 13 5.13 6.74 2.07
N TRP A 14 4.90 5.66 2.80
CA TRP A 14 5.79 4.51 2.82
C TRP A 14 5.76 3.76 1.48
N LEU A 15 4.56 3.46 0.97
CA LEU A 15 4.37 2.84 -0.35
C LEU A 15 4.87 3.73 -1.51
N GLY A 16 5.00 5.05 -1.30
CA GLY A 16 5.58 5.96 -2.29
C GLY A 16 7.10 6.08 -2.24
N LYS A 17 7.74 5.65 -1.14
CA LYS A 17 9.21 5.62 -0.99
C LYS A 17 9.81 4.31 -1.48
N GLU A 18 9.05 3.23 -1.41
CA GLU A 18 9.43 1.92 -1.92
C GLU A 18 8.77 1.65 -3.28
N ASP A 19 9.45 0.93 -4.17
CA ASP A 19 8.92 0.58 -5.49
C ASP A 19 7.71 -0.39 -5.37
N SER A 20 7.70 -1.22 -4.31
CA SER A 20 6.57 -2.08 -3.92
C SER A 20 6.85 -2.72 -2.55
N SER A 21 5.81 -2.86 -1.72
CA SER A 21 5.89 -3.55 -0.43
C SER A 21 5.08 -4.86 -0.46
N ALA A 22 5.39 -5.83 0.39
CA ALA A 22 4.57 -7.05 0.46
C ALA A 22 3.24 -6.75 1.19
N TYR A 23 2.14 -7.36 0.73
CA TYR A 23 0.83 -7.27 1.38
C TYR A 23 0.91 -7.69 2.85
N GLY A 24 1.76 -8.68 3.16
CA GLY A 24 2.09 -9.13 4.50
C GLY A 24 2.61 -8.03 5.43
N GLU A 25 3.22 -6.99 4.87
CA GLU A 25 3.85 -5.90 5.63
C GLU A 25 2.95 -4.67 5.72
N CYS A 26 1.97 -4.53 4.83
CA CYS A 26 1.07 -3.38 4.77
C CYS A 26 -0.41 -3.73 4.97
N HIS A 27 -0.77 -5.01 5.18
CA HIS A 27 -2.17 -5.41 5.33
C HIS A 27 -2.81 -4.75 6.57
N GLY A 28 -4.06 -4.33 6.42
CA GLY A 28 -4.82 -3.69 7.49
C GLY A 28 -5.88 -2.75 6.93
N GLU A 29 -6.71 -2.19 7.83
CA GLU A 29 -7.79 -1.27 7.46
C GLU A 29 -7.30 -0.06 6.65
N GLN A 30 -6.07 0.40 6.89
CA GLN A 30 -5.45 1.50 6.18
C GLN A 30 -5.17 1.16 4.72
N LEU A 31 -4.67 -0.06 4.44
CA LEU A 31 -4.46 -0.50 3.07
C LEU A 31 -5.80 -0.72 2.36
N ASP A 32 -6.78 -1.31 3.04
CA ASP A 32 -8.13 -1.44 2.50
C ASP A 32 -8.74 -0.06 2.15
N ALA A 33 -8.50 0.97 2.97
CA ALA A 33 -8.93 2.33 2.67
C ALA A 33 -8.22 2.93 1.44
N LEU A 34 -6.90 2.72 1.30
CA LEU A 34 -6.16 3.14 0.11
C LEU A 34 -6.64 2.44 -1.16
N ILE A 35 -6.92 1.13 -1.09
CA ILE A 35 -7.47 0.35 -2.22
C ILE A 35 -8.88 0.84 -2.56
N ALA A 36 -9.73 1.09 -1.56
CA ALA A 36 -11.10 1.60 -1.76
C ALA A 36 -11.12 2.98 -2.42
N LYS A 37 -10.09 3.81 -2.15
CA LYS A 37 -9.87 5.11 -2.82
C LYS A 37 -9.26 5.00 -4.21
N GLY A 38 -8.84 3.79 -4.62
CA GLY A 38 -8.12 3.56 -5.86
C GLY A 38 -6.68 4.08 -5.85
N TRP A 39 -6.10 4.31 -4.67
CA TRP A 39 -4.75 4.84 -4.48
C TRP A 39 -3.69 3.74 -4.41
N ALA A 40 -4.06 2.52 -4.03
CA ALA A 40 -3.17 1.37 -4.00
C ALA A 40 -3.80 0.17 -4.71
N GLU A 41 -2.96 -0.70 -5.26
CA GLU A 41 -3.36 -1.95 -5.89
C GLU A 41 -2.52 -3.12 -5.36
N VAL A 42 -3.17 -4.29 -5.22
CA VAL A 42 -2.53 -5.54 -4.81
C VAL A 42 -2.36 -6.41 -6.04
N GLY A 43 -1.11 -6.73 -6.35
CA GLY A 43 -0.73 -7.62 -7.41
C GLY A 43 -1.16 -9.08 -7.23
N PRO A 44 -0.96 -9.90 -8.28
CA PRO A 44 -1.28 -11.31 -8.23
C PRO A 44 -0.50 -12.01 -7.12
N THR A 45 -1.19 -12.87 -6.36
CA THR A 45 -0.53 -13.71 -5.36
C THR A 45 0.30 -14.80 -6.06
N PRO A 46 1.59 -14.98 -5.70
CA PRO A 46 2.41 -16.02 -6.31
C PRO A 46 1.81 -17.41 -6.10
N SER A 47 1.83 -18.26 -7.13
CA SER A 47 1.32 -19.63 -7.03
C SER A 47 2.03 -20.41 -5.92
N GLY A 48 1.25 -21.04 -5.03
CA GLY A 48 1.78 -21.79 -3.89
C GLY A 48 2.23 -20.93 -2.70
N ARG A 49 1.97 -19.62 -2.69
CA ARG A 49 2.20 -18.74 -1.54
C ARG A 49 0.91 -18.12 -1.02
N SER A 50 0.93 -17.68 0.23
CA SER A 50 -0.14 -16.89 0.83
C SER A 50 -0.25 -15.50 0.18
N ARG A 51 -1.45 -14.91 0.19
CA ARG A 51 -1.71 -13.51 -0.23
C ARG A 51 -0.80 -12.51 0.49
N MET A 52 -0.29 -12.85 1.67
CA MET A 52 0.72 -12.07 2.39
C MET A 52 2.01 -11.83 1.58
N TYR A 53 2.30 -12.64 0.56
CA TYR A 53 3.43 -12.44 -0.34
C TYR A 53 3.05 -11.71 -1.64
N ALA A 54 1.79 -11.32 -1.81
CA ALA A 54 1.40 -10.46 -2.92
C ALA A 54 2.12 -9.12 -2.78
N ARG A 55 2.46 -8.49 -3.90
CA ARG A 55 3.08 -7.17 -3.92
C ARG A 55 2.00 -6.10 -3.96
N VAL A 56 2.25 -4.99 -3.29
CA VAL A 56 1.38 -3.82 -3.25
C VAL A 56 2.16 -2.63 -3.80
N TRP A 57 1.51 -1.84 -4.65
CA TRP A 57 2.05 -0.62 -5.23
C TRP A 57 1.02 0.48 -5.23
N LEU A 58 1.49 1.72 -5.31
CA LEU A 58 0.61 2.87 -5.55
C LEU A 58 0.18 2.89 -7.02
N THR A 59 -1.06 3.28 -7.24
CA THR A 59 -1.56 3.61 -8.57
C THR A 59 -1.13 5.03 -8.93
N GLU A 60 -1.35 5.46 -10.18
CA GLU A 60 -1.17 6.86 -10.57
C GLU A 60 -1.97 7.82 -9.69
N ALA A 61 -3.18 7.44 -9.27
CA ALA A 61 -4.00 8.23 -8.35
C ALA A 61 -3.40 8.30 -6.94
N GLY A 62 -2.79 7.21 -6.45
CA GLY A 62 -2.09 7.19 -5.17
C GLY A 62 -0.84 8.06 -5.18
N LEU A 63 -0.07 8.03 -6.27
CA LEU A 63 1.09 8.91 -6.45
C LEU A 63 0.68 10.38 -6.48
N ALA A 64 -0.38 10.74 -7.22
CA ALA A 64 -0.90 12.10 -7.25
C ALA A 64 -1.46 12.54 -5.87
N ALA A 65 -2.10 11.63 -5.14
CA ALA A 65 -2.58 11.89 -3.78
C ALA A 65 -1.41 12.11 -2.81
N LEU A 66 -0.31 11.37 -2.98
CA LEU A 66 0.92 11.54 -2.20
C LEU A 66 1.52 12.93 -2.43
N GLU A 67 1.65 13.36 -3.69
CA GLU A 67 2.14 14.70 -4.03
C GLU A 67 1.26 15.82 -3.45
N THR A 68 -0.07 15.60 -3.42
CA THR A 68 -1.03 16.56 -2.87
C THR A 68 -1.00 16.59 -1.33
N ASN A 69 -0.74 15.46 -0.67
CA ASN A 69 -0.68 15.37 0.80
C ASN A 69 0.71 15.67 1.38
N ALA A 70 1.73 15.82 0.52
CA ALA A 70 3.08 16.23 0.88
C ALA A 70 3.26 17.77 0.92
N GLY A 71 2.24 18.54 0.53
CA GLY A 71 2.20 20.01 0.56
C GLY A 71 1.68 20.60 1.86
#